data_AF-A0A662VUW9-F1
#
_entry.id   AF-A0A662VUW9-F1
#
_cell.length_a   1.000
_cell.length_b   1.000
_cell.length_c   1.000
_cell.angle_alpha   90.00
_cell.angle_beta   90.00
_cell.angle_gamma   90.00
#
_symmetry.space_group_name_H-M   'P 1'
#
loop_
_entity.id
_entity.type
_entity.pdbx_description
1 polymer ?
#
loop_
_entity_poly.entity_id
_entity_poly.type
_entity_poly.pdbx_seq_one_letter_code
_entity_poly.pdbx_strand_id
1 'polypeptide(L)'
;MGYTLNSIKDESKKEFLKQIYLLKGLDNKLNTNLFENEEKMKIAEELMNELLNNSEDLREEQKREVLNRLLLVLDLETLNSDFYSIIFGDLDFSKIDELKKRVHNFRCLCFLVYGRFRGGYRKFVENTEILREKLSEFFPDKDERLKRKERLQDPKRELVGFKEIPPELRFCLGYLAKKEFPEVSEYRKS
;
A
#
# COMPACT_ATOMS: atom_id res chain seq x y z
N MET A 1 -1.31 5.94 34.89
CA MET A 1 -2.23 4.98 34.24
C MET A 1 -2.37 5.44 32.81
N GLY A 2 -2.07 4.62 31.82
CA GLY A 2 -2.14 5.05 30.42
C GLY A 2 -3.50 4.74 29.78
N TYR A 3 -3.85 5.50 28.74
CA TYR A 3 -5.12 5.37 28.04
C TYR A 3 -4.94 4.50 26.80
N THR A 4 -5.79 3.49 26.65
CA THR A 4 -5.77 2.54 25.52
C THR A 4 -6.74 3.00 24.42
N LEU A 5 -6.70 2.39 23.23
CA LEU A 5 -7.71 2.61 22.17
C LEU A 5 -9.17 2.48 22.67
N ASN A 6 -9.39 1.74 23.75
CA ASN A 6 -10.71 1.53 24.35
C ASN A 6 -11.27 2.76 25.09
N SER A 7 -10.45 3.75 25.44
CA SER A 7 -10.93 4.98 26.07
C SER A 7 -11.62 5.93 25.08
N ILE A 8 -11.34 5.78 23.78
CA ILE A 8 -12.03 6.53 22.73
C ILE A 8 -13.42 5.91 22.55
N LYS A 9 -14.49 6.69 22.61
CA LYS A 9 -15.86 6.16 22.46
C LYS A 9 -16.28 6.01 20.99
N ASP A 10 -15.65 6.78 20.11
CA ASP A 10 -15.98 6.84 18.69
C ASP A 10 -15.20 5.79 17.88
N GLU A 11 -15.94 4.87 17.24
CA GLU A 11 -15.39 3.77 16.46
C GLU A 11 -14.64 4.26 15.21
N SER A 12 -15.08 5.38 14.64
CA SER A 12 -14.43 6.04 13.49
C SER A 12 -13.02 6.52 13.84
N LYS A 13 -12.87 7.15 15.01
CA LYS A 13 -11.57 7.63 15.51
C LYS A 13 -10.61 6.50 15.85
N LYS A 14 -11.13 5.41 16.43
CA LYS A 14 -10.32 4.21 16.70
C LYS A 14 -9.75 3.65 15.41
N GLU A 15 -10.60 3.52 14.40
CA GLU A 15 -10.19 2.94 13.14
C GLU A 15 -9.22 3.87 12.38
N PHE A 16 -9.45 5.19 12.44
CA PHE A 16 -8.51 6.18 11.92
C PHE A 16 -7.12 6.04 12.56
N LEU A 17 -7.03 6.06 13.89
CA LEU A 17 -5.75 5.89 14.60
C LEU A 17 -5.08 4.58 14.24
N LYS A 18 -5.86 3.50 14.18
CA LYS A 18 -5.36 2.19 13.78
C LYS A 18 -4.69 2.26 12.40
N GLN A 19 -5.31 2.89 11.42
CA GLN A 19 -4.71 3.07 10.09
C GLN A 19 -3.42 3.89 10.13
N ILE A 20 -3.34 4.95 10.95
CA ILE A 20 -2.11 5.74 11.12
C ILE A 20 -0.98 4.90 11.76
N TYR A 21 -1.28 4.10 12.78
CA TYR A 21 -0.30 3.20 13.39
C TYR A 21 0.15 2.10 12.43
N LEU A 22 -0.78 1.55 11.64
CA LEU A 22 -0.48 0.57 10.60
C LEU A 22 0.41 1.18 9.50
N LEU A 23 0.20 2.44 9.13
CA LEU A 23 1.06 3.16 8.19
C LEU A 23 2.49 3.31 8.71
N LYS A 24 2.68 3.45 10.02
CA LYS A 24 4.02 3.55 10.64
C LYS A 24 4.62 2.19 11.00
N GLY A 25 3.92 1.08 10.74
CA GLY A 25 4.40 -0.28 11.05
C GLY A 25 4.50 -0.55 12.55
N LEU A 26 3.59 0.06 13.32
CA LEU A 26 3.50 -0.04 14.77
C LEU A 26 2.33 -0.93 15.21
N ASP A 27 2.21 -2.09 14.58
CA ASP A 27 1.14 -3.06 14.81
C ASP A 27 1.08 -3.49 16.30
N ASN A 28 2.23 -3.53 16.97
CA ASN A 28 2.35 -3.93 18.38
C ASN A 28 1.84 -2.85 19.36
N LYS A 29 1.88 -1.57 18.98
CA LYS A 29 1.50 -0.45 19.88
C LYS A 29 -0.01 -0.29 20.04
N LEU A 30 -0.81 -0.87 19.14
CA LEU A 30 -2.28 -0.84 19.21
C LEU A 30 -2.84 -1.48 20.48
N ASN A 31 -2.09 -2.40 21.10
CA ASN A 31 -2.51 -3.13 22.30
C ASN A 31 -1.93 -2.54 23.60
N THR A 32 -1.14 -1.47 23.51
CA THR A 32 -0.52 -0.80 24.66
C THR A 32 -1.17 0.55 24.94
N ASN A 33 -0.87 1.15 26.09
CA ASN A 33 -1.26 2.52 26.41
C ASN A 33 -0.72 3.48 25.35
N LEU A 34 -1.62 4.10 24.58
CA LEU A 34 -1.28 4.98 23.46
C LEU A 34 -1.05 6.41 23.91
N PHE A 35 -1.68 6.80 25.02
CA PHE A 35 -1.52 8.13 25.60
C PHE A 35 -1.03 8.01 27.04
N GLU A 36 0.03 8.75 27.32
CA GLU A 36 0.60 8.89 28.66
C GLU A 36 -0.26 9.80 29.55
N ASN A 37 -0.92 10.81 28.94
CA ASN A 37 -1.69 11.86 29.62
C ASN A 37 -3.09 12.07 28.98
N GLU A 38 -4.08 12.45 29.79
CA GLU A 38 -5.43 12.84 29.31
C GLU A 38 -5.41 14.06 28.40
N GLU A 39 -4.47 14.99 28.63
CA GLU A 39 -4.34 16.20 27.80
C GLU A 39 -3.90 15.86 26.37
N LYS A 40 -2.90 14.97 26.22
CA LYS A 40 -2.50 14.45 24.89
C LYS A 40 -3.68 13.78 24.19
N MET A 41 -4.51 13.05 24.93
CA MET A 41 -5.70 12.39 24.39
C MET A 41 -6.76 13.41 23.91
N LYS A 42 -7.05 14.45 24.69
CA LYS A 42 -7.99 15.53 24.29
C LYS A 42 -7.51 16.26 23.04
N ILE A 43 -6.24 16.65 23.00
CA ILE A 43 -5.64 17.32 21.83
C ILE A 43 -5.71 16.40 20.60
N ALA A 44 -5.39 15.11 20.76
CA ALA A 44 -5.51 14.15 19.66
C ALA A 44 -6.97 14.01 19.19
N GLU A 45 -7.95 13.99 20.10
CA GLU A 45 -9.37 13.94 19.74
C GLU A 45 -9.86 15.18 19.00
N GLU A 46 -9.37 16.37 19.37
CA GLU A 46 -9.65 17.62 18.67
C GLU A 46 -9.08 17.62 17.26
N LEU A 47 -7.81 17.24 17.10
CA LEU A 47 -7.15 17.15 15.78
C LEU A 47 -7.80 16.07 14.90
N MET A 48 -8.23 14.95 15.49
CA MET A 48 -8.99 13.93 14.76
C MET A 48 -10.37 14.44 14.36
N ASN A 49 -11.07 15.20 15.21
CA ASN A 49 -12.34 15.81 14.84
C ASN A 49 -12.16 16.80 13.68
N GLU A 50 -11.09 17.59 13.70
CA GLU A 50 -10.76 18.52 12.63
C GLU A 50 -10.52 17.78 11.31
N LEU A 51 -9.78 16.67 11.34
CA LEU A 51 -9.55 15.85 10.15
C LEU A 51 -10.79 15.09 9.67
N LEU A 52 -11.61 14.53 10.57
CA LEU A 52 -12.74 13.68 10.19
C LEU A 52 -13.99 14.47 9.78
N ASN A 53 -14.22 15.64 10.40
CA ASN A 53 -15.43 16.42 10.17
C ASN A 53 -15.25 17.55 9.16
N ASN A 54 -14.04 18.11 9.02
CA ASN A 54 -13.77 19.25 8.13
C ASN A 54 -12.88 18.86 6.92
N SER A 55 -12.72 17.57 6.64
CA SER A 55 -11.86 17.12 5.55
C SER A 55 -12.30 17.58 4.16
N GLU A 56 -13.57 17.89 3.92
CA GLU A 56 -13.98 18.42 2.60
C GLU A 56 -13.57 19.90 2.41
N ASP A 57 -13.50 20.68 3.49
CA ASP A 57 -13.20 22.11 3.45
C ASP A 57 -11.70 22.43 3.52
N LEU A 58 -10.90 21.49 4.01
CA LEU A 58 -9.45 21.68 4.20
C LEU A 58 -8.65 21.44 2.91
N ARG A 59 -7.72 22.35 2.61
CA ARG A 59 -6.72 22.13 1.55
C ARG A 59 -5.76 20.99 1.93
N GLU A 60 -5.18 20.34 0.92
CA GLU A 60 -4.23 19.23 1.11
C GLU A 60 -3.10 19.57 2.09
N GLU A 61 -2.56 20.79 2.01
CA GLU A 61 -1.50 21.29 2.90
C GLU A 61 -1.95 21.38 4.36
N GLN A 62 -3.19 21.83 4.60
CA GLN A 62 -3.76 21.97 5.93
C GLN A 62 -4.05 20.60 6.53
N LYS A 63 -4.63 19.68 5.73
CA LYS A 63 -4.82 18.28 6.13
C LYS A 63 -3.51 17.63 6.56
N ARG A 64 -2.45 17.83 5.77
CA ARG A 64 -1.10 17.33 6.09
C ARG A 64 -0.57 17.94 7.38
N GLU A 65 -0.77 19.24 7.59
CA GLU A 65 -0.30 19.91 8.81
C GLU A 65 -1.01 19.37 10.06
N VAL A 66 -2.34 19.26 10.02
CA VAL A 66 -3.12 18.69 11.13
C VAL A 66 -2.73 17.23 11.38
N LEU A 67 -2.51 16.44 10.33
CA LEU A 67 -2.01 15.08 10.47
C LEU A 67 -0.60 15.04 11.08
N ASN A 68 0.32 15.91 10.66
CA ASN A 68 1.66 15.99 11.23
C ASN A 68 1.63 16.42 12.70
N ARG A 69 0.75 17.35 13.07
CA ARG A 69 0.51 17.72 14.48
C ARG A 69 0.00 16.52 15.28
N LEU A 70 -0.93 15.74 14.73
CA LEU A 70 -1.42 14.52 15.36
C LEU A 70 -0.31 13.48 15.52
N LEU A 71 0.53 13.28 14.50
CA LEU A 71 1.67 12.38 14.57
C LEU A 71 2.65 12.78 15.69
N LEU A 72 2.92 14.08 15.84
CA LEU A 72 3.76 14.58 16.93
C LEU A 72 3.15 14.30 18.32
N VAL A 73 1.83 14.48 18.48
CA VAL A 73 1.13 14.15 19.74
C VAL A 73 1.21 12.66 20.07
N LEU A 74 1.28 11.80 19.05
CA LEU A 74 1.44 10.35 19.17
C LEU A 74 2.91 9.90 19.28
N ASP A 75 3.85 10.84 19.38
CA ASP A 75 5.29 10.59 19.41
C ASP A 75 5.77 9.79 18.17
N LEU A 76 5.23 10.14 17.00
CA LEU A 76 5.53 9.55 15.69
C LEU A 76 6.25 10.55 14.78
N GLU A 77 7.10 10.04 13.90
CA GLU A 77 7.77 10.85 12.88
C GLU A 77 6.75 11.53 11.94
N THR A 78 7.01 12.78 11.57
CA THR A 78 6.18 13.51 10.60
C THR A 78 6.32 12.94 9.19
N LEU A 79 5.39 13.30 8.31
CA LEU A 79 5.40 12.90 6.90
C LEU A 79 5.90 14.05 6.03
N ASN A 80 6.74 13.70 5.06
CA ASN A 80 7.18 14.60 3.99
C ASN A 80 6.00 14.97 3.08
N SER A 81 6.07 16.15 2.47
CA SER A 81 5.06 16.65 1.53
C SER A 81 4.76 15.64 0.43
N ASP A 82 5.81 15.18 -0.26
CA ASP A 82 5.67 14.31 -1.43
C ASP A 82 5.12 12.95 -1.05
N PHE A 83 5.58 12.41 0.09
CA PHE A 83 5.09 11.13 0.59
C PHE A 83 3.59 11.22 0.95
N TYR A 84 3.19 12.30 1.63
CA TYR A 84 1.79 12.53 1.95
C TYR A 84 0.94 12.64 0.68
N SER A 85 1.39 13.43 -0.30
CA SER A 85 0.65 13.64 -1.54
C SER A 85 0.50 12.37 -2.37
N ILE A 86 1.52 11.50 -2.39
CA ILE A 86 1.45 10.22 -3.12
C ILE A 86 0.52 9.21 -2.44
N ILE A 87 0.55 9.12 -1.11
CA ILE A 87 -0.22 8.10 -0.37
C ILE A 87 -1.66 8.54 -0.12
N PHE A 88 -1.84 9.79 0.33
CA PHE A 88 -3.13 10.33 0.74
C PHE A 88 -3.66 11.32 -0.30
N GLY A 89 -2.84 12.26 -0.79
CA GLY A 89 -3.26 13.23 -1.80
C GLY A 89 -4.53 13.97 -1.39
N ASP A 90 -5.55 13.90 -2.24
CA ASP A 90 -6.86 14.52 -2.08
C ASP A 90 -7.82 13.76 -1.15
N LEU A 91 -7.34 12.71 -0.46
CA LEU A 91 -8.16 11.86 0.39
C LEU A 91 -9.04 12.66 1.36
N ASP A 92 -10.29 12.26 1.40
CA ASP A 92 -11.25 12.68 2.39
C ASP A 92 -11.15 11.74 3.60
N PHE A 93 -10.65 12.25 4.73
CA PHE A 93 -10.48 11.44 5.94
C PHE A 93 -11.81 11.04 6.59
N SER A 94 -12.92 11.68 6.25
CA SER A 94 -14.26 11.22 6.64
C SER A 94 -14.55 9.81 6.10
N LYS A 95 -13.98 9.46 4.93
CA LYS A 95 -14.11 8.15 4.28
C LYS A 95 -13.04 7.19 4.75
N ILE A 96 -13.24 6.64 5.94
CA ILE A 96 -12.30 5.70 6.57
C ILE A 96 -11.99 4.49 5.69
N ASP A 97 -12.93 4.01 4.88
CA ASP A 97 -12.69 2.87 3.98
C ASP A 97 -11.71 3.20 2.85
N GLU A 98 -11.67 4.44 2.39
CA GLU A 98 -10.66 4.90 1.43
C GLU A 98 -9.29 5.00 2.10
N LEU A 99 -9.23 5.53 3.33
CA LEU A 99 -8.01 5.54 4.14
C LEU A 99 -7.44 4.13 4.34
N LYS A 100 -8.29 3.16 4.73
CA LYS A 100 -7.92 1.75 4.86
C LYS A 100 -7.31 1.21 3.58
N LYS A 101 -7.94 1.46 2.43
CA LYS A 101 -7.45 1.00 1.13
C LYS A 101 -6.09 1.61 0.79
N ARG A 102 -5.90 2.92 1.00
CA ARG A 102 -4.62 3.60 0.74
C ARG A 102 -3.49 3.03 1.61
N VAL A 103 -3.72 2.91 2.92
CA VAL A 103 -2.74 2.33 3.86
C VAL A 103 -2.44 0.86 3.53
N HIS A 104 -3.47 0.08 3.21
CA HIS A 104 -3.31 -1.32 2.83
C HIS A 104 -2.49 -1.46 1.54
N ASN A 105 -2.83 -0.71 0.48
CA ASN A 105 -2.10 -0.74 -0.79
C ASN A 105 -0.62 -0.39 -0.59
N PHE A 106 -0.34 0.64 0.20
CA PHE A 106 1.03 1.03 0.51
C PHE A 106 1.78 -0.06 1.29
N ARG A 107 1.15 -0.68 2.30
CA ARG A 107 1.76 -1.80 3.03
C ARG A 107 2.06 -2.96 2.09
N CYS A 108 1.10 -3.34 1.24
CA CYS A 108 1.26 -4.37 0.22
C CYS A 108 2.41 -4.03 -0.73
N LEU A 109 2.52 -2.78 -1.17
CA LEU A 109 3.63 -2.32 -2.00
C LEU A 109 4.99 -2.53 -1.33
N CYS A 110 5.10 -2.21 -0.03
CA CYS A 110 6.33 -2.44 0.73
C CYS A 110 6.72 -3.92 0.77
N PHE A 111 5.74 -4.81 0.93
CA PHE A 111 5.99 -6.26 0.90
C PHE A 111 6.34 -6.76 -0.50
N LEU A 112 5.66 -6.28 -1.55
CA LEU A 112 5.89 -6.71 -2.94
C LEU A 112 7.29 -6.32 -3.42
N VAL A 113 7.73 -5.10 -3.15
CA VAL A 113 8.99 -4.58 -3.67
C VAL A 113 10.19 -4.97 -2.80
N TYR A 114 10.02 -5.03 -1.48
CA TYR A 114 11.15 -5.17 -0.54
C TYR A 114 11.03 -6.36 0.42
N GLY A 115 9.98 -7.18 0.33
CA GLY A 115 9.77 -8.37 1.15
C GLY A 115 9.45 -8.10 2.63
N ARG A 116 9.53 -6.84 3.09
CA ARG A 116 9.26 -6.45 4.47
C ARG A 116 8.76 -5.01 4.57
N PHE A 117 7.80 -4.77 5.46
CA PHE A 117 7.20 -3.45 5.63
C PHE A 117 8.20 -2.35 6.00
N ARG A 118 8.92 -2.48 7.12
CA ARG A 118 9.83 -1.42 7.61
C ARG A 118 10.94 -1.05 6.62
N GLY A 119 11.43 -2.04 5.87
CA GLY A 119 12.43 -1.83 4.83
C GLY A 119 11.87 -1.02 3.67
N GLY A 120 10.67 -1.39 3.19
CA GLY A 120 9.98 -0.64 2.14
C GLY A 120 9.60 0.77 2.57
N TYR A 121 9.02 0.93 3.77
CA TYR A 121 8.66 2.24 4.32
C TYR A 121 9.86 3.21 4.30
N ARG A 122 11.00 2.79 4.86
CA ARG A 122 12.20 3.63 4.90
C ARG A 122 12.68 4.01 3.49
N LYS A 123 12.72 3.05 2.56
CA LYS A 123 13.16 3.29 1.18
C LYS A 123 12.22 4.23 0.42
N PHE A 124 10.91 4.10 0.60
CA PHE A 124 9.92 4.96 -0.04
C PHE A 124 9.83 6.37 0.55
N VAL A 125 10.13 6.52 1.84
CA VAL A 125 10.26 7.85 2.46
C VAL A 125 11.53 8.55 2.00
N GLU A 126 12.65 7.82 1.87
CA GLU A 126 13.93 8.33 1.36
C GLU A 126 13.86 8.67 -0.14
N ASN A 127 13.08 7.92 -0.93
CA ASN A 127 12.93 8.10 -2.37
C ASN A 127 11.47 7.99 -2.81
N THR A 128 10.80 9.14 -2.87
CA THR A 128 9.39 9.28 -3.23
C THR A 128 9.12 9.08 -4.73
N GLU A 129 10.13 9.22 -5.59
CA GLU A 129 9.99 8.95 -7.02
C GLU A 129 9.77 7.45 -7.27
N ILE A 130 10.57 6.60 -6.62
CA ILE A 130 10.41 5.14 -6.68
C ILE A 130 9.04 4.74 -6.13
N LEU A 131 8.58 5.39 -5.06
CA LEU A 131 7.25 5.15 -4.52
C LEU A 131 6.17 5.42 -5.57
N ARG A 132 6.23 6.58 -6.25
CA ARG A 132 5.25 6.94 -7.28
C ARG A 132 5.27 5.95 -8.45
N GLU A 133 6.45 5.55 -8.91
CA GLU A 133 6.63 4.57 -9.99
C GLU A 133 6.02 3.22 -9.61
N LYS A 134 6.38 2.68 -8.43
CA LYS A 134 5.88 1.36 -8.01
C LYS A 134 4.39 1.40 -7.69
N LEU A 135 3.90 2.50 -7.14
CA LEU A 135 2.48 2.62 -6.85
C LEU A 135 1.64 2.64 -8.14
N SER A 136 2.06 3.34 -9.20
CA SER A 136 1.38 3.27 -10.50
C SER A 136 1.55 1.91 -11.16
N GLU A 137 2.70 1.25 -11.00
CA GLU A 137 2.95 -0.11 -11.50
C GLU A 137 1.94 -1.13 -10.93
N PHE A 138 1.79 -1.18 -9.60
CA PHE A 138 0.96 -2.20 -8.94
C PHE A 138 -0.50 -1.79 -8.71
N PHE A 139 -0.75 -0.49 -8.54
CA PHE A 139 -2.07 0.06 -8.26
C PHE A 139 -2.43 1.17 -9.26
N PRO A 140 -2.47 0.87 -10.58
CA PRO A 140 -2.81 1.85 -11.60
C PRO A 140 -4.22 2.42 -11.38
N ASP A 141 -4.40 3.67 -11.77
CA ASP A 141 -5.71 4.32 -11.79
C ASP A 141 -6.64 3.70 -12.84
N LYS A 142 -7.94 4.00 -12.77
CA LYS A 142 -8.94 3.44 -13.71
C LYS A 142 -8.56 3.69 -15.17
N ASP A 143 -8.08 4.89 -15.49
CA ASP A 143 -7.67 5.27 -16.84
C ASP A 143 -6.39 4.55 -17.27
N GLU A 144 -5.43 4.37 -16.36
CA GLU A 144 -4.22 3.59 -16.63
C GLU A 144 -4.53 2.11 -16.82
N ARG A 145 -5.48 1.55 -16.04
CA ARG A 145 -5.96 0.18 -16.23
C ARG A 145 -6.62 0.01 -17.57
N LEU A 146 -7.45 0.95 -18.00
CA LEU A 146 -8.08 0.93 -19.32
C LEU A 146 -7.01 0.94 -20.42
N LYS A 147 -6.07 1.88 -20.36
CA LYS A 147 -4.95 1.96 -21.32
C LYS A 147 -4.08 0.70 -21.31
N ARG A 148 -3.82 0.09 -20.14
CA ARG A 148 -3.07 -1.17 -20.04
C ARG A 148 -3.85 -2.32 -20.64
N LYS A 149 -5.16 -2.40 -20.39
CA LYS A 149 -6.04 -3.41 -20.97
C LYS A 149 -6.10 -3.29 -22.49
N GLU A 150 -6.26 -2.08 -23.01
CA GLU A 150 -6.19 -1.79 -24.45
C GLU A 150 -4.84 -2.20 -25.05
N ARG A 151 -3.73 -1.86 -24.38
CA ARG A 151 -2.37 -2.25 -24.80
C ARG A 151 -2.08 -3.75 -24.72
N LEU A 152 -2.81 -4.51 -23.90
CA LEU A 152 -2.67 -5.97 -23.79
C LEU A 152 -3.61 -6.70 -24.75
N GLN A 153 -4.74 -6.08 -25.09
CA GLN A 153 -5.70 -6.60 -26.07
C GLN A 153 -5.32 -6.27 -27.51
N ASP A 154 -4.30 -5.42 -27.73
CA ASP A 154 -3.78 -5.14 -29.06
C ASP A 154 -3.20 -6.42 -29.69
N PRO A 155 -3.85 -7.00 -30.72
CA PRO A 155 -3.46 -8.28 -31.31
C PRO A 155 -2.12 -8.20 -32.06
N LYS A 156 -1.55 -6.99 -32.25
CA LYS A 156 -0.29 -6.77 -32.95
C LYS A 156 0.94 -6.82 -32.05
N ARG A 157 0.78 -6.98 -30.73
CA ARG A 157 1.92 -7.11 -29.82
C ARG A 157 2.45 -8.54 -29.80
N GLU A 158 3.66 -8.71 -30.32
CA GLU A 158 4.47 -9.88 -30.01
C GLU A 158 4.72 -9.90 -28.49
N LEU A 159 4.18 -10.92 -27.82
CA LEU A 159 4.46 -11.14 -26.40
C LEU A 159 5.96 -11.42 -26.25
N VAL A 160 6.72 -10.40 -25.83
CA VAL A 160 8.17 -10.48 -25.59
C VAL A 160 8.40 -11.55 -24.50
N GLY A 161 8.77 -12.75 -24.93
CA GLY A 161 8.98 -13.92 -24.07
C GLY A 161 8.41 -15.21 -24.64
N PHE A 162 7.38 -15.14 -25.47
CA PHE A 162 6.79 -16.30 -26.15
C PHE A 162 7.10 -16.23 -27.64
N LYS A 163 8.32 -16.63 -28.02
CA LYS A 163 8.60 -16.93 -29.42
C LYS A 163 7.93 -18.25 -29.75
N GLU A 164 7.11 -18.25 -30.80
CA GLU A 164 6.56 -19.49 -31.30
C GLU A 164 7.70 -20.41 -31.73
N ILE A 165 7.81 -21.58 -31.11
CA ILE A 165 8.85 -22.55 -31.48
C ILE A 165 8.43 -23.18 -32.82
N PRO A 166 9.26 -23.06 -33.87
CA PRO A 166 9.01 -23.70 -35.15
C PRO A 166 8.77 -25.21 -34.98
N PRO A 167 7.86 -25.83 -35.76
CA PRO A 167 7.53 -27.25 -35.65
C PRO A 167 8.75 -28.18 -35.67
N GLU A 168 9.79 -27.81 -36.42
CA GLU A 168 11.04 -28.56 -36.56
C GLU A 168 11.82 -28.62 -35.25
N LEU A 169 11.82 -27.52 -34.48
CA LEU A 169 12.49 -27.44 -33.17
C LEU A 169 11.68 -28.10 -32.05
N ARG A 170 10.36 -28.23 -32.20
CA ARG A 170 9.51 -29.00 -31.27
C ARG A 170 9.87 -30.48 -31.28
N PHE A 171 10.27 -31.02 -32.43
CA PHE A 171 10.74 -32.40 -32.55
C PHE A 171 12.03 -32.63 -31.74
N CYS A 172 12.99 -31.68 -31.82
CA CYS A 172 14.22 -31.72 -31.05
C CYS A 172 13.96 -31.68 -29.54
N LEU A 173 13.00 -30.87 -29.09
CA LEU A 173 12.59 -30.83 -27.67
C LEU A 173 11.95 -32.15 -27.22
N GLY A 174 11.10 -32.77 -28.07
CA GLY A 174 10.53 -34.08 -27.79
C GLY A 174 11.60 -35.18 -27.69
N TYR A 175 12.63 -35.11 -28.55
CA TYR A 175 13.76 -36.04 -28.51
C TYR A 175 14.64 -35.84 -27.27
N LEU A 176 14.95 -34.59 -26.91
CA LEU A 176 15.72 -34.24 -25.71
C LEU A 176 14.97 -34.65 -24.42
N ALA A 177 13.67 -34.36 -24.33
CA ALA A 177 12.84 -34.78 -23.20
C ALA A 177 12.81 -36.31 -23.03
N LYS A 178 12.76 -37.06 -24.14
CA LYS A 178 12.82 -38.53 -24.13
C LYS A 178 14.19 -39.06 -23.68
N LYS A 179 15.26 -38.30 -23.94
CA LYS A 179 16.64 -38.69 -23.63
C LYS A 179 17.04 -38.35 -22.19
N GLU A 180 16.55 -37.24 -21.64
CA GLU A 180 16.86 -36.80 -20.27
C GLU A 180 15.86 -37.31 -19.22
N PHE A 181 14.59 -37.55 -19.60
CA PHE A 181 13.54 -38.00 -18.67
C PHE A 181 12.72 -39.16 -19.27
N PRO A 182 13.31 -40.37 -19.37
CA PRO A 182 12.62 -41.54 -19.94
C PRO A 182 11.34 -41.92 -19.18
N GLU A 183 11.29 -41.67 -17.88
CA GLU A 183 10.16 -41.97 -16.98
C GLU A 183 8.87 -41.20 -17.33
N VAL A 184 8.99 -39.97 -17.85
CA VAL A 184 7.83 -39.15 -18.27
C VAL A 184 7.21 -39.68 -19.58
N SER A 185 7.98 -40.44 -20.37
CA SER A 185 7.54 -40.97 -21.66
C SER A 185 6.71 -42.26 -21.55
N GLU A 186 6.72 -42.94 -20.39
CA GLU A 186 5.93 -44.15 -20.16
C GLU A 186 4.44 -43.86 -20.00
N TYR A 187 4.06 -42.66 -19.56
CA TYR A 187 2.66 -42.23 -19.42
C TYR A 187 1.93 -41.95 -20.75
N ARG A 188 2.60 -42.01 -21.90
CA ARG A 188 1.96 -41.87 -23.23
C ARG A 188 1.50 -43.19 -23.85
N LYS A 189 1.72 -44.32 -23.17
CA LYS A 189 1.33 -45.66 -23.65
C LYS A 189 0.00 -46.19 -23.07
N SER A 190 -0.71 -45.38 -22.28
CA SER A 190 -2.07 -45.68 -21.80
C SER A 190 -3.14 -45.06 -22.69
#